data_AF-Q21HR1-F1
#
_entry.id   AF-Q21HR1-F1
#
_cell.length_a   1.000
_cell.length_b   1.000
_cell.length_c   1.000
_cell.angle_alpha   90.00
_cell.angle_beta   90.00
_cell.angle_gamma   90.00
#
_symmetry.space_group_name_H-M   'P 1'
#
loop_
_entity.id
_entity.type
_entity.pdbx_description
1 polymer ?
#
loop_
_entity_poly.entity_id
_entity_poly.type
_entity_poly.pdbx_seq_one_letter_code
_entity_poly.pdbx_strand_id
1 'polypeptide(L)'
;MAAKKAKATDPVAALESQLAQLTDQLTKARAAKNKSLEAELAKATKAAAAAAKKAASAKAKLNAVRAKKKTPAQAKQVQAAKKAADTEAAALKAAKTVLADAKAAVTAAKAEAKRAAAVAKVIAKEEAALAKAEAKKAKAAAAKEKAAAKKAAAKEKLAAKKAGAKAKVAAKKAAAKEKAAAKKAAAKAKLAAKKAAAKQKAAAKKATAKKPAVKKVAKPAAAKKAPVKKAAAKKAPAKKAAPAKRRGRPAKKA
;
A
#
# COMPACT_ATOMS: atom_id res chain seq x y z
N MET A 1 31.42 3.55 -24.96
CA MET A 1 29.98 3.85 -24.91
C MET A 1 29.45 3.62 -23.50
N ALA A 2 29.01 4.66 -22.80
CA ALA A 2 28.37 4.47 -21.50
C ALA A 2 26.95 3.90 -21.70
N ALA A 3 26.64 2.79 -21.03
CA ALA A 3 25.32 2.18 -21.13
C ALA A 3 24.26 3.14 -20.58
N LYS A 4 23.39 3.66 -21.46
CA LYS A 4 22.13 4.29 -21.05
C LYS A 4 21.31 3.21 -20.32
N LYS A 5 21.43 3.15 -19.00
CA LYS A 5 20.43 2.50 -18.15
C LYS A 5 19.13 3.24 -18.42
N ALA A 6 18.28 2.65 -19.27
CA ALA A 6 16.92 3.12 -19.46
C ALA A 6 16.30 3.24 -18.06
N LYS A 7 15.70 4.40 -17.77
CA LYS A 7 14.90 4.52 -16.54
C LYS A 7 13.87 3.39 -16.62
N ALA A 8 13.82 2.55 -15.59
CA ALA A 8 12.76 1.57 -15.46
C ALA A 8 11.47 2.36 -15.21
N THR A 9 10.80 2.76 -16.29
CA THR A 9 9.47 3.36 -16.23
C THR A 9 8.59 2.36 -15.50
N ASP A 10 7.95 2.80 -14.42
CA ASP A 10 6.98 1.95 -13.73
C ASP A 10 5.93 1.50 -14.76
N PRO A 11 5.76 0.19 -14.99
CA PRO A 11 4.84 -0.30 -16.01
C PRO A 11 3.39 0.11 -15.70
N VAL A 12 3.04 0.35 -14.43
CA VAL A 12 1.73 0.87 -14.03
C VAL A 12 1.58 2.32 -14.51
N ALA A 13 2.53 3.20 -14.19
CA ALA A 13 2.49 4.60 -14.62
C ALA A 13 2.56 4.76 -16.16
N ALA A 14 3.23 3.84 -16.85
CA ALA A 14 3.21 3.78 -18.32
C ALA A 14 1.82 3.43 -18.88
N LEU A 15 1.14 2.44 -18.28
CA LEU A 15 -0.22 2.05 -18.66
C LEU A 15 -1.25 3.13 -18.30
N GLU A 16 -1.14 3.78 -17.14
CA GLU A 16 -1.99 4.92 -16.75
C GLU A 16 -1.91 6.07 -17.76
N SER A 17 -0.69 6.41 -18.21
CA SER A 17 -0.47 7.42 -19.25
C SER A 17 -1.09 7.02 -20.60
N GLN A 18 -0.96 5.75 -21.00
CA GLN A 18 -1.60 5.23 -22.21
C GLN A 18 -3.14 5.25 -22.12
N LEU A 19 -3.72 4.88 -20.97
CA LEU A 19 -5.16 4.94 -20.74
C LEU A 19 -5.67 6.39 -20.82
N ALA A 20 -4.98 7.34 -20.20
CA ALA A 20 -5.31 8.76 -20.31
C ALA A 20 -5.31 9.21 -21.79
N GLN A 21 -4.22 8.96 -22.53
CA GLN A 21 -4.12 9.29 -23.95
C GLN A 21 -5.23 8.66 -24.80
N LEU A 22 -5.58 7.39 -24.55
CA LEU A 22 -6.65 6.70 -25.27
C LEU A 22 -8.03 7.32 -24.96
N THR A 23 -8.33 7.68 -23.71
CA THR A 23 -9.60 8.37 -23.38
C THR A 23 -9.70 9.75 -24.04
N ASP A 24 -8.57 10.46 -24.14
CA ASP A 24 -8.46 11.74 -24.82
C ASP A 24 -8.67 11.62 -26.34
N GLN A 25 -8.07 10.61 -26.96
CA GLN A 25 -8.29 10.30 -28.37
C GLN A 25 -9.75 9.89 -28.64
N LEU A 26 -10.35 9.07 -27.77
CA LEU A 26 -11.73 8.59 -27.93
C LEU A 26 -12.76 9.72 -27.78
N THR A 27 -12.56 10.66 -26.84
CA THR A 27 -13.44 11.84 -26.71
C THR A 27 -13.31 12.77 -27.91
N LYS A 28 -12.09 13.03 -28.39
CA LYS A 28 -11.84 13.81 -29.62
C LYS A 28 -12.46 13.14 -30.85
N ALA A 29 -12.32 11.83 -31.01
CA ALA A 29 -12.93 11.05 -32.09
C ALA A 29 -14.47 11.08 -32.05
N ARG A 30 -15.09 10.96 -30.86
CA ARG A 30 -16.55 11.11 -30.70
C ARG A 30 -17.03 12.52 -31.08
N ALA A 31 -16.30 13.55 -30.70
CA ALA A 31 -16.62 14.94 -31.06
C ALA A 31 -16.51 15.16 -32.58
N ALA A 32 -15.46 14.64 -33.23
CA ALA A 32 -15.27 14.70 -34.68
C ALA A 32 -16.37 13.93 -35.44
N LYS A 33 -16.68 12.69 -35.00
CA LYS A 33 -17.77 11.87 -35.54
C LYS A 33 -19.11 12.59 -35.49
N ASN A 34 -19.46 13.22 -34.36
CA ASN A 34 -20.69 14.01 -34.25
C ASN A 34 -20.73 15.19 -35.23
N LYS A 35 -19.67 16.00 -35.30
CA LYS A 35 -19.59 17.13 -36.25
C LYS A 35 -19.70 16.68 -37.72
N SER A 36 -19.05 15.57 -38.07
CA SER A 36 -19.13 14.96 -39.40
C SER A 36 -20.56 14.52 -39.74
N LEU A 37 -21.22 13.78 -38.85
CA LEU A 37 -22.60 13.32 -39.05
C LEU A 37 -23.61 14.48 -39.12
N GLU A 38 -23.40 15.57 -38.38
CA GLU A 38 -24.23 16.78 -38.49
C GLU A 38 -24.03 17.50 -39.83
N ALA A 39 -22.79 17.53 -40.37
CA ALA A 39 -22.52 18.04 -41.70
C ALA A 39 -23.14 17.17 -42.81
N GLU A 40 -23.07 15.83 -42.70
CA GLU A 40 -23.74 14.91 -43.62
C GLU A 40 -25.26 15.01 -43.54
N LEU A 41 -25.85 15.18 -42.35
CA LEU A 41 -27.28 15.46 -42.20
C LEU A 41 -27.68 16.77 -42.90
N ALA A 42 -26.85 17.83 -42.82
CA ALA A 42 -27.09 19.08 -43.53
C ALA A 42 -26.99 18.92 -45.06
N LYS A 43 -26.01 18.15 -45.56
CA LYS A 43 -25.89 17.79 -46.99
C LYS A 43 -27.09 16.97 -47.47
N ALA A 44 -27.46 15.90 -46.76
CA ALA A 44 -28.59 15.03 -47.08
C ALA A 44 -29.92 15.81 -47.10
N THR A 45 -30.11 16.76 -46.17
CA THR A 45 -31.28 17.64 -46.13
C THR A 45 -31.35 18.53 -47.38
N LYS A 46 -30.22 19.15 -47.79
CA LYS A 46 -30.15 19.95 -49.02
C LYS A 46 -30.37 19.09 -50.27
N ALA A 47 -29.79 17.88 -50.32
CA ALA A 47 -29.94 16.94 -51.44
C ALA A 47 -31.40 16.47 -51.61
N ALA A 48 -32.06 16.09 -50.51
CA ALA A 48 -33.48 15.69 -50.53
C ALA A 48 -34.40 16.86 -50.97
N ALA A 49 -34.12 18.09 -50.53
CA ALA A 49 -34.86 19.27 -50.97
C ALA A 49 -34.65 19.58 -52.46
N ALA A 50 -33.43 19.41 -52.98
CA ALA A 50 -33.12 19.59 -54.41
C ALA A 50 -33.80 18.51 -55.26
N ALA A 51 -33.73 17.24 -54.87
CA ALA A 51 -34.41 16.13 -55.55
C ALA A 51 -35.94 16.31 -55.52
N ALA A 52 -36.51 16.83 -54.44
CA ALA A 52 -37.95 17.11 -54.35
C ALA A 52 -38.38 18.18 -55.37
N LYS A 53 -37.61 19.27 -55.52
CA LYS A 53 -37.85 20.31 -56.54
C LYS A 53 -37.76 19.75 -57.96
N LYS A 54 -36.74 18.92 -58.25
CA LYS A 54 -36.57 18.28 -59.56
C LYS A 54 -37.72 17.33 -59.90
N ALA A 55 -38.08 16.42 -58.99
CA ALA A 55 -39.19 15.48 -59.18
C ALA A 55 -40.54 16.20 -59.38
N ALA A 56 -40.79 17.28 -58.64
CA ALA A 56 -41.97 18.13 -58.85
C ALA A 56 -41.97 18.77 -60.25
N SER A 57 -40.84 19.35 -60.69
CA SER A 57 -40.71 19.94 -62.02
C SER A 57 -40.88 18.92 -63.16
N ALA A 58 -40.27 17.73 -63.03
CA ALA A 58 -40.42 16.65 -64.01
C ALA A 58 -41.86 16.14 -64.11
N LYS A 59 -42.56 15.98 -62.96
CA LYS A 59 -43.99 15.61 -62.93
C LYS A 59 -44.89 16.70 -63.52
N ALA A 60 -44.60 17.98 -63.28
CA ALA A 60 -45.31 19.10 -63.90
C ALA A 60 -45.12 19.12 -65.44
N LYS A 61 -43.89 18.92 -65.92
CA LYS A 61 -43.59 18.79 -67.37
C LYS A 61 -44.32 17.61 -68.00
N LEU A 62 -44.35 16.45 -67.34
CA LEU A 62 -45.11 15.28 -67.81
C LEU A 62 -46.61 15.58 -67.95
N ASN A 63 -47.20 16.26 -66.98
CA ASN A 63 -48.62 16.67 -67.05
C ASN A 63 -48.86 17.67 -68.20
N ALA A 64 -48.01 18.69 -68.35
CA ALA A 64 -48.13 19.70 -69.40
C ALA A 64 -47.94 19.13 -70.83
N VAL A 65 -47.12 18.08 -71.01
CA VAL A 65 -46.98 17.38 -72.29
C VAL A 65 -48.19 16.47 -72.56
N ARG A 66 -48.73 15.79 -71.53
CA ARG A 66 -49.93 14.95 -71.63
C ARG A 66 -51.21 15.71 -72.00
N ALA A 67 -51.29 17.00 -71.69
CA ALA A 67 -52.44 17.85 -72.00
C ALA A 67 -52.56 18.26 -73.49
N LYS A 68 -51.56 17.94 -74.33
CA LYS A 68 -51.56 18.29 -75.76
C LYS A 68 -52.28 17.21 -76.59
N LYS A 69 -52.75 17.57 -77.80
CA LYS A 69 -53.34 16.62 -78.76
C LYS A 69 -52.37 15.45 -79.07
N LYS A 70 -52.88 14.32 -79.54
CA LYS A 70 -52.11 13.08 -79.76
C LYS A 70 -51.61 12.94 -81.21
N THR A 71 -50.52 13.61 -81.59
CA THR A 71 -49.74 13.22 -82.79
C THR A 71 -48.64 12.22 -82.42
N PRO A 72 -48.04 11.49 -83.40
CA PRO A 72 -46.87 10.64 -83.16
C PRO A 72 -45.68 11.37 -82.52
N ALA A 73 -45.48 12.66 -82.82
CA ALA A 73 -44.44 13.47 -82.19
C ALA A 73 -44.72 13.72 -80.69
N GLN A 74 -45.97 14.05 -80.34
CA GLN A 74 -46.36 14.20 -78.93
C GLN A 74 -46.30 12.87 -78.17
N ALA A 75 -46.59 11.73 -78.81
CA ALA A 75 -46.41 10.41 -78.19
C ALA A 75 -44.95 10.15 -77.78
N LYS A 76 -43.96 10.48 -78.64
CA LYS A 76 -42.52 10.41 -78.29
C LYS A 76 -42.17 11.37 -77.13
N GLN A 77 -42.71 12.60 -77.14
CA GLN A 77 -42.51 13.55 -76.04
C GLN A 77 -43.09 13.06 -74.69
N VAL A 78 -44.28 12.44 -74.69
CA VAL A 78 -44.87 11.86 -73.47
C VAL A 78 -44.00 10.73 -72.92
N GLN A 79 -43.43 9.86 -73.77
CA GLN A 79 -42.51 8.81 -73.31
C GLN A 79 -41.23 9.39 -72.70
N ALA A 80 -40.60 10.38 -73.35
CA ALA A 80 -39.41 11.04 -72.82
C ALA A 80 -39.68 11.74 -71.48
N ALA A 81 -40.78 12.49 -71.38
CA ALA A 81 -41.20 13.14 -70.14
C ALA A 81 -41.55 12.14 -69.04
N LYS A 82 -42.12 10.97 -69.38
CA LYS A 82 -42.37 9.88 -68.41
C LYS A 82 -41.05 9.35 -67.86
N LYS A 83 -40.10 8.96 -68.73
CA LYS A 83 -38.77 8.47 -68.30
C LYS A 83 -38.06 9.48 -67.39
N ALA A 84 -38.10 10.78 -67.72
CA ALA A 84 -37.52 11.83 -66.88
C ALA A 84 -38.21 11.94 -65.49
N ALA A 85 -39.54 11.86 -65.44
CA ALA A 85 -40.28 11.88 -64.18
C ALA A 85 -40.04 10.63 -63.33
N ASP A 86 -39.94 9.45 -63.94
CA ASP A 86 -39.64 8.19 -63.25
C ASP A 86 -38.21 8.21 -62.66
N THR A 87 -37.22 8.71 -63.41
CA THR A 87 -35.83 8.88 -62.92
C THR A 87 -35.73 9.87 -61.75
N GLU A 88 -36.34 11.05 -61.84
CA GLU A 88 -36.29 12.04 -60.75
C GLU A 88 -37.12 11.57 -59.53
N ALA A 89 -38.18 10.77 -59.73
CA ALA A 89 -38.88 10.11 -58.63
C ALA A 89 -38.03 9.04 -57.93
N ALA A 90 -37.20 8.30 -58.66
CA ALA A 90 -36.22 7.37 -58.09
C ALA A 90 -35.12 8.12 -57.31
N ALA A 91 -34.59 9.22 -57.87
CA ALA A 91 -33.62 10.08 -57.20
C ALA A 91 -34.17 10.67 -55.89
N LEU A 92 -35.44 11.10 -55.88
CA LEU A 92 -36.12 11.56 -54.66
C LEU A 92 -36.30 10.45 -53.62
N LYS A 93 -36.58 9.21 -54.03
CA LYS A 93 -36.63 8.07 -53.09
C LYS A 93 -35.26 7.84 -52.44
N ALA A 94 -34.19 7.74 -53.25
CA ALA A 94 -32.84 7.55 -52.74
C ALA A 94 -32.39 8.67 -51.78
N ALA A 95 -32.64 9.93 -52.14
CA ALA A 95 -32.30 11.08 -51.28
C ALA A 95 -33.11 11.12 -49.98
N LYS A 96 -34.35 10.60 -49.97
CA LYS A 96 -35.14 10.43 -48.73
C LYS A 96 -34.59 9.32 -47.83
N THR A 97 -34.12 8.21 -48.39
CA THR A 97 -33.45 7.14 -47.63
C THR A 97 -32.18 7.67 -46.96
N VAL A 98 -31.28 8.30 -47.72
CA VAL A 98 -30.03 8.90 -47.19
C VAL A 98 -30.33 9.95 -46.10
N LEU A 99 -31.42 10.72 -46.22
CA LEU A 99 -31.84 11.66 -45.17
C LEU A 99 -32.39 10.95 -43.92
N ALA A 100 -33.04 9.79 -44.05
CA ALA A 100 -33.46 8.98 -42.90
C ALA A 100 -32.24 8.37 -42.19
N ASP A 101 -31.31 7.80 -42.95
CA ASP A 101 -30.07 7.19 -42.44
C ASP A 101 -29.18 8.22 -41.73
N ALA A 102 -29.01 9.41 -42.31
CA ALA A 102 -28.26 10.49 -41.68
C ALA A 102 -28.91 10.98 -40.37
N LYS A 103 -30.25 11.02 -40.30
CA LYS A 103 -30.97 11.32 -39.04
C LYS A 103 -30.74 10.23 -38.00
N ALA A 104 -30.85 8.95 -38.39
CA ALA A 104 -30.62 7.81 -37.50
C ALA A 104 -29.17 7.77 -36.98
N ALA A 105 -28.18 8.07 -37.83
CA ALA A 105 -26.78 8.14 -37.43
C ALA A 105 -26.53 9.27 -36.42
N VAL A 106 -27.09 10.47 -36.64
CA VAL A 106 -26.97 11.60 -35.70
C VAL A 106 -27.66 11.31 -34.35
N THR A 107 -28.84 10.68 -34.33
CA THR A 107 -29.49 10.32 -33.06
C THR A 107 -28.75 9.21 -32.32
N ALA A 108 -28.27 8.19 -33.03
CA ALA A 108 -27.45 7.11 -32.47
C ALA A 108 -26.13 7.63 -31.88
N ALA A 109 -25.40 8.49 -32.60
CA ALA A 109 -24.14 9.05 -32.11
C ALA A 109 -24.33 10.00 -30.91
N LYS A 110 -25.42 10.77 -30.87
CA LYS A 110 -25.80 11.57 -29.69
C LYS A 110 -26.22 10.70 -28.49
N ALA A 111 -26.84 9.55 -28.73
CA ALA A 111 -27.12 8.57 -27.67
C ALA A 111 -25.83 7.89 -27.15
N GLU A 112 -24.91 7.54 -28.06
CA GLU A 112 -23.57 7.00 -27.71
C GLU A 112 -22.79 7.98 -26.83
N ALA A 113 -22.77 9.27 -27.20
CA ALA A 113 -22.11 10.32 -26.43
C ALA A 113 -22.72 10.50 -25.03
N LYS A 114 -24.06 10.43 -24.89
CA LYS A 114 -24.74 10.45 -23.58
C LYS A 114 -24.37 9.25 -22.72
N ARG A 115 -24.33 8.04 -23.30
CA ARG A 115 -23.91 6.80 -22.60
C ARG A 115 -22.45 6.89 -22.14
N ALA A 116 -21.55 7.38 -23.01
CA ALA A 116 -20.15 7.60 -22.68
C ALA A 116 -19.96 8.58 -21.51
N ALA A 117 -20.68 9.71 -21.50
CA ALA A 117 -20.64 10.68 -20.42
C ALA A 117 -21.21 10.14 -19.10
N ALA A 118 -22.19 9.22 -19.15
CA ALA A 118 -22.68 8.52 -17.97
C ALA A 118 -21.64 7.53 -17.41
N VAL A 119 -21.01 6.72 -18.28
CA VAL A 119 -19.95 5.76 -17.88
C VAL A 119 -18.75 6.49 -17.25
N ALA A 120 -18.28 7.59 -17.86
CA ALA A 120 -17.20 8.40 -17.28
C ALA A 120 -17.53 8.95 -15.88
N LYS A 121 -18.79 9.34 -15.63
CA LYS A 121 -19.27 9.77 -14.31
C LYS A 121 -19.40 8.63 -13.29
N VAL A 122 -19.47 7.38 -13.71
CA VAL A 122 -19.41 6.21 -12.83
C VAL A 122 -17.96 5.89 -12.50
N ILE A 123 -17.09 5.80 -13.52
CA ILE A 123 -15.64 5.55 -13.37
C ILE A 123 -15.02 6.54 -12.36
N ALA A 124 -15.22 7.85 -12.56
CA ALA A 124 -14.67 8.88 -11.67
C ALA A 124 -15.21 8.82 -10.21
N LYS A 125 -16.39 8.20 -9.98
CA LYS A 125 -16.90 7.95 -8.63
C LYS A 125 -16.23 6.75 -7.97
N GLU A 126 -16.05 5.66 -8.73
CA GLU A 126 -15.39 4.45 -8.24
C GLU A 126 -13.90 4.69 -7.97
N GLU A 127 -13.20 5.39 -8.87
CA GLU A 127 -11.81 5.85 -8.66
C GLU A 127 -11.69 6.70 -7.38
N ALA A 128 -12.60 7.67 -7.19
CA ALA A 128 -12.64 8.48 -5.98
C ALA A 128 -13.03 7.68 -4.72
N ALA A 129 -13.73 6.55 -4.84
CA ALA A 129 -14.03 5.65 -3.74
C ALA A 129 -12.82 4.75 -3.39
N LEU A 130 -12.14 4.22 -4.40
CA LEU A 130 -10.91 3.43 -4.27
C LEU A 130 -9.79 4.26 -3.63
N ALA A 131 -9.51 5.47 -4.15
CA ALA A 131 -8.51 6.38 -3.56
C ALA A 131 -8.80 6.71 -2.09
N LYS A 132 -10.09 6.88 -1.71
CA LYS A 132 -10.50 7.06 -0.30
C LYS A 132 -10.30 5.79 0.53
N ALA A 133 -10.53 4.61 -0.03
CA ALA A 133 -10.28 3.33 0.64
C ALA A 133 -8.78 3.09 0.86
N GLU A 134 -7.94 3.41 -0.11
CA GLU A 134 -6.48 3.27 -0.01
C GLU A 134 -5.86 4.30 0.94
N ALA A 135 -6.29 5.55 0.90
CA ALA A 135 -5.90 6.55 1.89
C ALA A 135 -6.27 6.13 3.33
N LYS A 136 -7.38 5.42 3.52
CA LYS A 136 -7.73 4.79 4.82
C LYS A 136 -6.81 3.61 5.16
N LYS A 137 -6.51 2.70 4.22
CA LYS A 137 -5.56 1.59 4.42
C LYS A 137 -4.16 2.11 4.80
N ALA A 138 -3.64 3.09 4.08
CA ALA A 138 -2.33 3.71 4.33
C ALA A 138 -2.25 4.38 5.71
N LYS A 139 -3.28 5.16 6.09
CA LYS A 139 -3.37 5.75 7.45
C LYS A 139 -3.41 4.68 8.54
N ALA A 140 -4.14 3.58 8.33
CA ALA A 140 -4.18 2.46 9.27
C ALA A 140 -2.84 1.69 9.37
N ALA A 141 -2.10 1.56 8.26
CA ALA A 141 -0.76 0.95 8.24
C ALA A 141 0.24 1.80 9.02
N ALA A 142 0.34 3.10 8.71
CA ALA A 142 1.22 4.05 9.40
C ALA A 142 0.90 4.17 10.90
N ALA A 143 -0.37 4.04 11.29
CA ALA A 143 -0.76 3.99 12.71
C ALA A 143 -0.24 2.72 13.43
N LYS A 144 -0.34 1.55 12.79
CA LYS A 144 0.21 0.29 13.31
C LYS A 144 1.73 0.34 13.43
N GLU A 145 2.41 0.89 12.43
CA GLU A 145 3.87 1.06 12.42
C GLU A 145 4.35 1.99 13.55
N LYS A 146 3.75 3.18 13.70
CA LYS A 146 4.03 4.10 14.83
C LYS A 146 3.79 3.45 16.19
N ALA A 147 2.78 2.58 16.32
CA ALA A 147 2.53 1.81 17.53
C ALA A 147 3.58 0.70 17.77
N ALA A 148 4.08 0.05 16.72
CA ALA A 148 5.15 -0.94 16.79
C ALA A 148 6.48 -0.28 17.21
N ALA A 149 6.85 0.85 16.59
CA ALA A 149 8.05 1.62 16.94
C ALA A 149 8.04 2.07 18.41
N LYS A 150 6.92 2.62 18.91
CA LYS A 150 6.77 2.96 20.34
C LYS A 150 6.93 1.74 21.26
N LYS A 151 6.41 0.57 20.88
CA LYS A 151 6.59 -0.69 21.64
C LYS A 151 8.03 -1.20 21.62
N ALA A 152 8.76 -1.02 20.52
CA ALA A 152 10.18 -1.38 20.42
C ALA A 152 11.05 -0.51 21.36
N ALA A 153 10.95 0.82 21.23
CA ALA A 153 11.69 1.76 22.06
C ALA A 153 11.40 1.61 23.58
N ALA A 154 10.18 1.22 23.95
CA ALA A 154 9.83 0.91 25.35
C ALA A 154 10.55 -0.36 25.88
N LYS A 155 10.65 -1.43 25.06
CA LYS A 155 11.40 -2.64 25.41
C LYS A 155 12.89 -2.35 25.56
N GLU A 156 13.46 -1.56 24.65
CA GLU A 156 14.87 -1.17 24.64
C GLU A 156 15.23 -0.35 25.89
N LYS A 157 14.45 0.70 26.21
CA LYS A 157 14.64 1.49 27.44
C LYS A 157 14.55 0.63 28.72
N LEU A 158 13.71 -0.41 28.73
CA LEU A 158 13.63 -1.36 29.84
C LEU A 158 14.86 -2.30 29.90
N ALA A 159 15.38 -2.74 28.75
CA ALA A 159 16.60 -3.55 28.67
C ALA A 159 17.82 -2.75 29.17
N ALA A 160 17.97 -1.50 28.73
CA ALA A 160 19.03 -0.58 29.19
C ALA A 160 18.98 -0.36 30.71
N LYS A 161 17.79 -0.10 31.29
CA LYS A 161 17.62 0.00 32.75
C LYS A 161 18.03 -1.29 33.48
N LYS A 162 17.67 -2.47 32.96
CA LYS A 162 18.07 -3.77 33.52
C LYS A 162 19.59 -4.02 33.42
N ALA A 163 20.23 -3.61 32.34
CA ALA A 163 21.68 -3.69 32.16
C ALA A 163 22.42 -2.79 33.16
N GLY A 164 22.02 -1.51 33.27
CA GLY A 164 22.60 -0.56 34.23
C GLY A 164 22.44 -1.00 35.69
N ALA A 165 21.31 -1.61 36.05
CA ALA A 165 21.11 -2.20 37.38
C ALA A 165 22.08 -3.36 37.65
N LYS A 166 22.26 -4.29 36.69
CA LYS A 166 23.26 -5.37 36.80
C LYS A 166 24.69 -4.83 36.94
N ALA A 167 25.05 -3.81 36.16
CA ALA A 167 26.37 -3.17 36.21
C ALA A 167 26.64 -2.54 37.59
N LYS A 168 25.67 -1.79 38.16
CA LYS A 168 25.80 -1.22 39.53
C LYS A 168 25.97 -2.29 40.60
N VAL A 169 25.32 -3.45 40.49
CA VAL A 169 25.51 -4.58 41.41
C VAL A 169 26.89 -5.24 41.23
N ALA A 170 27.37 -5.37 40.00
CA ALA A 170 28.71 -5.90 39.71
C ALA A 170 29.81 -4.97 40.29
N ALA A 171 29.70 -3.66 40.08
CA ALA A 171 30.62 -2.66 40.63
C ALA A 171 30.67 -2.69 42.17
N LYS A 172 29.50 -2.75 42.85
CA LYS A 172 29.45 -2.91 44.32
C LYS A 172 30.12 -4.20 44.80
N LYS A 173 29.99 -5.32 44.07
CA LYS A 173 30.68 -6.58 44.38
C LYS A 173 32.20 -6.51 44.15
N ALA A 174 32.66 -5.78 43.13
CA ALA A 174 34.08 -5.55 42.87
C ALA A 174 34.73 -4.74 44.01
N ALA A 175 34.18 -3.56 44.33
CA ALA A 175 34.68 -2.71 45.42
C ALA A 175 34.67 -3.40 46.80
N ALA A 176 33.70 -4.31 47.04
CA ALA A 176 33.69 -5.13 48.25
C ALA A 176 34.84 -6.16 48.31
N LYS A 177 35.16 -6.82 47.18
CA LYS A 177 36.33 -7.71 47.08
C LYS A 177 37.64 -6.95 47.27
N GLU A 178 37.76 -5.78 46.66
CA GLU A 178 38.94 -4.91 46.75
C GLU A 178 39.20 -4.44 48.18
N LYS A 179 38.17 -3.93 48.88
CA LYS A 179 38.29 -3.57 50.31
C LYS A 179 38.65 -4.77 51.19
N ALA A 180 38.21 -5.98 50.84
CA ALA A 180 38.62 -7.21 51.54
C ALA A 180 40.08 -7.60 51.24
N ALA A 181 40.56 -7.41 50.01
CA ALA A 181 41.95 -7.63 49.62
C ALA A 181 42.88 -6.64 50.33
N ALA A 182 42.54 -5.35 50.36
CA ALA A 182 43.30 -4.32 51.08
C ALA A 182 43.42 -4.64 52.59
N LYS A 183 42.33 -5.07 53.25
CA LYS A 183 42.39 -5.52 54.65
C LYS A 183 43.31 -6.74 54.85
N LYS A 184 43.30 -7.71 53.92
CA LYS A 184 44.24 -8.86 53.96
C LYS A 184 45.70 -8.45 53.74
N ALA A 185 45.96 -7.50 52.84
CA ALA A 185 47.30 -6.96 52.60
C ALA A 185 47.84 -6.22 53.84
N ALA A 186 47.04 -5.33 54.44
CA ALA A 186 47.41 -4.63 55.67
C ALA A 186 47.68 -5.58 56.86
N ALA A 187 46.90 -6.67 56.99
CA ALA A 187 47.16 -7.71 57.98
C ALA A 187 48.49 -8.45 57.74
N LYS A 188 48.80 -8.81 56.48
CA LYS A 188 50.10 -9.40 56.10
C LYS A 188 51.26 -8.43 56.39
N ALA A 189 51.11 -7.14 56.08
CA ALA A 189 52.14 -6.12 56.35
C ALA A 189 52.41 -5.97 57.87
N LYS A 190 51.37 -5.90 58.70
CA LYS A 190 51.53 -5.87 60.18
C LYS A 190 52.21 -7.14 60.73
N LEU A 191 51.94 -8.31 60.15
CA LEU A 191 52.63 -9.56 60.52
C LEU A 191 54.09 -9.59 60.05
N ALA A 192 54.40 -9.05 58.87
CA ALA A 192 55.77 -8.90 58.37
C ALA A 192 56.59 -7.96 59.27
N ALA A 193 56.03 -6.80 59.63
CA ALA A 193 56.65 -5.85 60.55
C ALA A 193 56.94 -6.48 61.93
N LYS A 194 55.98 -7.23 62.50
CA LYS A 194 56.22 -7.98 63.76
C LYS A 194 57.33 -9.04 63.61
N LYS A 195 57.42 -9.74 62.47
CA LYS A 195 58.53 -10.68 62.20
C LYS A 195 59.89 -9.99 62.01
N ALA A 196 59.92 -8.81 61.40
CA ALA A 196 61.14 -8.01 61.25
C ALA A 196 61.66 -7.52 62.62
N ALA A 197 60.79 -6.94 63.45
CA ALA A 197 61.12 -6.54 64.81
C ALA A 197 61.58 -7.71 65.70
N ALA A 198 60.97 -8.91 65.53
CA ALA A 198 61.41 -10.12 66.19
C ALA A 198 62.81 -10.57 65.72
N LYS A 199 63.14 -10.46 64.42
CA LYS A 199 64.48 -10.74 63.90
C LYS A 199 65.53 -9.76 64.42
N GLN A 200 65.22 -8.46 64.51
CA GLN A 200 66.13 -7.47 65.10
C GLN A 200 66.37 -7.75 66.60
N LYS A 201 65.33 -8.09 67.37
CA LYS A 201 65.48 -8.54 68.77
C LYS A 201 66.24 -9.87 68.91
N ALA A 202 66.23 -10.74 67.90
CA ALA A 202 67.03 -11.96 67.88
C ALA A 202 68.51 -11.69 67.53
N ALA A 203 68.80 -10.76 66.61
CA ALA A 203 70.16 -10.33 66.30
C ALA A 203 70.84 -9.69 67.52
N ALA A 204 70.14 -8.78 68.21
CA ALA A 204 70.61 -8.15 69.44
C ALA A 204 70.86 -9.15 70.60
N LYS A 205 70.30 -10.36 70.54
CA LYS A 205 70.52 -11.44 71.52
C LYS A 205 71.57 -12.48 71.13
N LYS A 206 72.27 -12.31 70.00
CA LYS A 206 73.36 -13.22 69.60
C LYS A 206 74.76 -12.81 70.08
N ALA A 207 74.87 -11.70 70.81
CA ALA A 207 76.13 -11.18 71.34
C ALA A 207 76.53 -11.73 72.72
N THR A 208 75.65 -12.44 73.45
CA THR A 208 75.90 -12.82 74.85
C THR A 208 75.54 -14.27 75.20
N ALA A 209 76.55 -14.99 75.72
CA ALA A 209 76.53 -16.08 76.70
C ALA A 209 75.59 -17.31 76.53
N LYS A 210 76.25 -18.46 76.29
CA LYS A 210 76.26 -19.73 77.07
C LYS A 210 74.98 -20.29 77.76
N LYS A 211 74.86 -21.63 77.68
CA LYS A 211 74.16 -22.65 78.52
C LYS A 211 74.07 -22.33 80.05
N PRO A 212 73.23 -23.01 80.89
CA PRO A 212 72.33 -24.18 80.60
C PRO A 212 70.94 -24.27 81.31
N ALA A 213 69.97 -24.93 80.63
CA ALA A 213 69.06 -26.04 81.05
C ALA A 213 68.18 -26.08 82.35
N VAL A 214 67.14 -26.96 82.27
CA VAL A 214 66.43 -27.76 83.32
C VAL A 214 65.10 -27.25 83.95
N LYS A 215 64.06 -28.14 83.97
CA LYS A 215 62.82 -28.19 84.82
C LYS A 215 61.73 -27.08 84.63
N LYS A 216 60.42 -27.29 84.90
CA LYS A 216 59.52 -28.47 85.09
C LYS A 216 58.03 -28.02 85.01
N VAL A 217 57.08 -28.93 84.68
CA VAL A 217 55.58 -28.81 84.81
C VAL A 217 54.87 -27.60 84.13
N ALA A 218 53.54 -27.54 83.88
CA ALA A 218 52.42 -28.48 84.10
C ALA A 218 51.42 -28.51 82.91
N LYS A 219 50.46 -29.45 82.98
CA LYS A 219 49.21 -29.60 82.18
C LYS A 219 48.01 -29.12 83.06
N PRO A 220 46.71 -29.08 82.62
CA PRO A 220 46.10 -29.30 81.29
C PRO A 220 44.97 -28.25 80.98
N ALA A 221 43.95 -28.68 80.20
CA ALA A 221 42.52 -28.29 80.24
C ALA A 221 41.94 -27.31 79.20
N ALA A 222 41.01 -27.86 78.38
CA ALA A 222 39.79 -27.27 77.81
C ALA A 222 39.91 -26.05 76.83
N ALA A 223 39.00 -25.79 75.88
CA ALA A 223 37.75 -26.43 75.41
C ALA A 223 37.61 -26.21 73.87
N LYS A 224 36.61 -26.70 73.10
CA LYS A 224 35.39 -27.51 73.35
C LYS A 224 35.14 -28.39 72.08
N LYS A 225 33.90 -28.69 71.67
CA LYS A 225 33.57 -29.48 70.45
C LYS A 225 32.86 -28.66 69.35
N ALA A 226 32.87 -29.19 68.12
CA ALA A 226 32.07 -28.79 66.94
C ALA A 226 30.62 -29.40 66.99
N PRO A 227 29.73 -29.28 65.97
CA PRO A 227 29.74 -28.45 64.75
C PRO A 227 28.75 -27.24 64.73
N VAL A 228 27.56 -27.12 64.08
CA VAL A 228 26.58 -28.04 63.44
C VAL A 228 25.85 -27.41 62.21
N LYS A 229 25.15 -28.27 61.43
CA LYS A 229 23.83 -28.17 60.73
C LYS A 229 22.91 -26.94 60.99
N LYS A 230 21.88 -26.59 60.19
CA LYS A 230 21.34 -26.99 58.85
C LYS A 230 20.01 -26.22 58.63
N ALA A 231 19.72 -25.71 57.42
CA ALA A 231 18.37 -25.26 57.07
C ALA A 231 18.04 -25.54 55.59
N ALA A 232 17.03 -26.39 55.35
CA ALA A 232 16.48 -26.66 54.01
C ALA A 232 15.01 -27.07 54.12
N ALA A 233 14.13 -26.37 53.40
CA ALA A 233 12.71 -26.69 53.21
C ALA A 233 12.34 -26.32 51.76
N LYS A 234 11.93 -27.29 50.93
CA LYS A 234 10.54 -27.57 50.51
C LYS A 234 9.94 -26.42 49.66
N LYS A 235 9.57 -26.63 48.37
CA LYS A 235 8.45 -27.46 47.81
C LYS A 235 7.08 -26.95 48.28
N ALA A 236 6.01 -26.89 47.47
CA ALA A 236 5.70 -27.65 46.23
C ALA A 236 4.81 -26.87 45.20
N PRO A 237 4.53 -27.42 43.99
CA PRO A 237 3.64 -26.83 42.97
C PRO A 237 2.39 -27.69 42.54
N ALA A 238 1.31 -27.03 42.08
CA ALA A 238 0.17 -27.54 41.25
C ALA A 238 -0.62 -26.33 40.64
N LYS A 239 -1.41 -26.33 39.54
CA LYS A 239 -1.89 -27.29 38.49
C LYS A 239 -3.35 -27.79 38.61
N LYS A 240 -4.11 -27.73 37.48
CA LYS A 240 -5.60 -27.91 37.27
C LYS A 240 -6.43 -26.67 37.72
N ALA A 241 -7.60 -26.29 37.17
CA ALA A 241 -8.50 -26.70 36.05
C ALA A 241 -9.45 -25.49 35.73
N ALA A 242 -10.37 -25.37 34.75
CA ALA A 242 -10.86 -26.10 33.55
C ALA A 242 -11.60 -25.09 32.60
N PRO A 243 -12.01 -25.44 31.34
CA PRO A 243 -12.54 -24.46 30.35
C PRO A 243 -14.09 -24.36 30.27
N ALA A 244 -14.62 -23.27 29.66
CA ALA A 244 -16.05 -23.08 29.44
C ALA A 244 -16.44 -22.44 28.07
N LYS A 245 -17.56 -22.93 27.51
CA LYS A 245 -18.41 -22.37 26.43
C LYS A 245 -17.78 -21.89 25.10
N ARG A 246 -17.83 -22.79 24.09
CA ARG A 246 -18.32 -22.45 22.74
C ARG A 246 -19.82 -22.72 22.65
N ARG A 247 -20.50 -22.08 21.68
CA ARG A 247 -21.89 -22.25 21.15
C ARG A 247 -22.78 -21.02 21.42
N GLY A 248 -23.39 -20.52 20.34
CA GLY A 248 -24.19 -19.29 20.32
C GLY A 248 -24.43 -18.75 18.91
N ARG A 249 -25.06 -19.55 18.03
CA ARG A 249 -25.56 -19.10 16.71
C ARG A 249 -26.97 -19.64 16.46
N PRO A 250 -27.97 -18.76 16.54
CA PRO A 250 -29.10 -18.73 15.61
C PRO A 250 -29.22 -17.32 14.99
N ALA A 251 -30.09 -17.03 14.03
CA ALA A 251 -30.58 -17.83 12.90
C ALA A 251 -30.93 -16.84 11.76
N LYS A 252 -31.19 -17.35 10.55
CA LYS A 252 -31.53 -16.52 9.38
C LYS A 252 -33.01 -16.13 9.40
N LYS A 253 -33.30 -14.86 9.13
CA LYS A 253 -34.57 -14.31 8.63
C LYS A 253 -34.20 -13.41 7.44
N ALA A 254 -34.79 -13.49 6.24
CA ALA A 254 -36.11 -13.99 5.82
C ALA A 254 -37.24 -13.19 6.47
#